data_AF-A0A2T7BNS4-F1
#
_entry.id   AF-A0A2T7BNS4-F1
#
_cell.length_a   1.000
_cell.length_b   1.000
_cell.length_c   1.000
_cell.angle_alpha   90.00
_cell.angle_beta   90.00
_cell.angle_gamma   90.00
#
_symmetry.space_group_name_H-M   'P 1'
#
loop_
_entity.id
_entity.type
_entity.pdbx_description
1 polymer ?
#
loop_
_entity_poly.entity_id
_entity_poly.type
_entity_poly.pdbx_seq_one_letter_code
_entity_poly.pdbx_strand_id
1 'polypeptide(L)'
;MCQKVIITLLLCVTGLLQKTAAQQAWRILPGKSIGLTYLGQPADSLAKILGNADGGDAAMGKAWAVYYNKDAHKHIRDSSRFLAVYLTRDEPVGMRVRQIRVNTPSFRANNDVKVGVSLAKIRANFPNLLRAPAFTRIR
;
A
#
# COMPACT_ATOMS: atom_id res chain seq x y z
N MET A 1 -45.20 10.46 9.17
CA MET A 1 -44.54 9.81 8.01
C MET A 1 -43.15 10.39 7.68
N CYS A 2 -42.80 11.61 8.08
CA CYS A 2 -41.53 12.27 7.73
C CYS A 2 -40.28 11.67 8.44
N GLN A 3 -40.41 11.11 9.64
CA GLN A 3 -39.26 10.66 10.45
C GLN A 3 -38.65 9.31 10.04
N LYS A 4 -39.44 8.40 9.44
CA LYS A 4 -38.93 7.11 8.96
C LYS A 4 -38.06 7.26 7.70
N VAL A 5 -38.37 8.22 6.83
CA VAL A 5 -37.61 8.49 5.59
C VAL A 5 -36.22 9.05 5.89
N ILE A 6 -36.12 9.93 6.90
CA ILE A 6 -34.84 10.55 7.31
C ILE A 6 -33.89 9.50 7.92
N ILE A 7 -34.40 8.59 8.76
CA ILE A 7 -33.60 7.52 9.37
C ILE A 7 -33.09 6.52 8.32
N THR A 8 -33.92 6.17 7.33
CA THR A 8 -33.52 5.26 6.24
C THR A 8 -32.49 5.90 5.30
N LEU A 9 -32.57 7.22 5.02
CA LEU A 9 -31.56 7.91 4.22
C LEU A 9 -30.21 7.98 4.96
N LEU A 10 -30.21 8.22 6.26
CA LEU A 10 -28.99 8.32 7.08
C LEU A 10 -28.22 6.98 7.16
N LEU A 11 -28.93 5.86 7.25
CA LEU A 11 -28.36 4.51 7.26
C LEU A 11 -27.78 4.08 5.89
N CYS A 12 -28.30 4.63 4.79
CA CYS A 12 -27.82 4.29 3.44
C CYS A 12 -26.50 5.01 3.10
N VAL A 13 -26.32 6.24 3.58
CA VAL A 13 -25.10 7.04 3.34
C VAL A 13 -23.89 6.49 4.12
N THR A 14 -24.09 5.99 5.33
CA THR A 14 -22.99 5.40 6.14
C THR A 14 -22.47 4.09 5.54
N GLY A 15 -23.34 3.24 4.99
CA GLY A 15 -22.93 1.98 4.33
C GLY A 15 -22.12 2.17 3.05
N LEU A 16 -22.40 3.22 2.27
CA LEU A 16 -21.67 3.54 1.03
C LEU A 16 -20.23 4.03 1.29
N LEU A 17 -20.02 4.80 2.37
CA LEU A 17 -18.71 5.31 2.77
C LEU A 17 -17.76 4.21 3.29
N GLN A 18 -18.29 3.23 4.04
CA GLN A 18 -17.48 2.09 4.51
C GLN A 18 -17.01 1.20 3.36
N LYS A 19 -17.84 1.01 2.34
CA LYS A 19 -17.51 0.18 1.16
C LYS A 19 -16.35 0.77 0.35
N THR A 20 -16.22 2.09 0.29
CA THR A 20 -15.15 2.78 -0.46
C THR A 20 -13.79 2.65 0.22
N ALA A 21 -13.72 2.80 1.55
CA ALA A 21 -12.47 2.69 2.30
C ALA A 21 -11.89 1.27 2.28
N ALA A 22 -12.74 0.25 2.48
CA ALA A 22 -12.35 -1.16 2.39
C ALA A 22 -11.86 -1.53 0.97
N GLN A 23 -12.47 -0.94 -0.06
CA GLN A 23 -12.10 -1.19 -1.45
C GLN A 23 -10.80 -0.47 -1.87
N GLN A 24 -10.48 0.66 -1.25
CA GLN A 24 -9.18 1.34 -1.43
C GLN A 24 -8.02 0.59 -0.75
N ALA A 25 -8.27 -0.09 0.36
CA ALA A 25 -7.24 -0.81 1.10
C ALA A 25 -6.51 -1.89 0.28
N TRP A 26 -7.14 -2.44 -0.78
CA TRP A 26 -6.58 -3.50 -1.62
C TRP A 26 -6.24 -3.06 -3.05
N ARG A 27 -6.11 -1.75 -3.26
CA ARG A 27 -5.96 -1.18 -4.60
C ARG A 27 -4.54 -0.72 -4.87
N ILE A 28 -4.05 -1.00 -6.08
CA ILE A 28 -2.80 -0.46 -6.60
C ILE A 28 -3.13 0.71 -7.51
N LEU A 29 -2.60 1.89 -7.20
CA LEU A 29 -2.55 3.05 -8.09
C LEU A 29 -1.09 3.24 -8.52
N PRO A 30 -0.70 2.72 -9.70
CA PRO A 30 0.68 2.74 -10.17
C PRO A 30 1.27 4.15 -10.14
N GLY A 31 2.48 4.28 -9.59
CA GLY A 31 3.16 5.57 -9.42
C GLY A 31 2.56 6.51 -8.37
N LYS A 32 1.54 6.08 -7.62
CA LYS A 32 0.87 6.91 -6.59
C LYS A 32 0.77 6.22 -5.25
N SER A 33 0.16 5.04 -5.18
CA SER A 33 -0.11 4.35 -3.90
C SER A 33 -0.34 2.85 -4.05
N ILE A 34 -0.21 2.15 -2.93
CA ILE A 34 -0.69 0.77 -2.75
C ILE A 34 -1.47 0.71 -1.44
N GLY A 35 -2.75 0.36 -1.52
CA GLY A 35 -3.66 0.40 -0.39
C GLY A 35 -3.74 1.81 0.21
N LEU A 36 -3.60 1.87 1.53
CA LEU A 36 -3.61 3.11 2.31
C LEU A 36 -2.24 3.82 2.37
N THR A 37 -1.24 3.35 1.60
CA THR A 37 0.14 3.86 1.60
C THR A 37 0.42 4.65 0.32
N TYR A 38 0.83 5.91 0.45
CA TYR A 38 1.10 6.82 -0.68
C TYR A 38 2.60 7.13 -0.82
N LEU A 39 3.06 7.33 -2.06
CA LEU A 39 4.41 7.85 -2.31
C LEU A 39 4.50 9.30 -1.81
N GLY A 40 5.63 9.65 -1.18
CA GLY A 40 5.88 10.98 -0.61
C GLY A 40 5.24 11.23 0.75
N GLN A 41 4.42 10.32 1.27
CA GLN A 41 3.79 10.52 2.58
C GLN A 41 4.84 10.55 3.71
N PRO A 42 4.60 11.34 4.78
CA PRO A 42 5.47 11.35 5.96
C PRO A 42 5.46 10.00 6.68
N ALA A 43 6.61 9.59 7.22
CA ALA A 43 6.71 8.38 8.02
C ALA A 43 5.75 8.36 9.23
N ASP A 44 5.56 9.49 9.91
CA ASP A 44 4.71 9.56 11.10
C ASP A 44 3.23 9.31 10.80
N SER A 45 2.81 9.54 9.55
CA SER A 45 1.44 9.24 9.11
C SER A 45 1.22 7.74 8.91
N LEU A 46 2.26 6.98 8.55
CA LEU A 46 2.18 5.53 8.36
C LEU A 46 1.83 4.80 9.64
N ALA A 47 2.48 5.15 10.76
CA ALA A 47 2.23 4.49 12.04
C ALA A 47 0.78 4.67 12.50
N LYS A 48 0.15 5.81 12.17
CA LYS A 48 -1.27 6.08 12.47
C LYS A 48 -2.22 5.26 11.61
N ILE A 49 -1.82 4.95 10.36
CA ILE A 49 -2.67 4.26 9.37
C ILE A 49 -2.50 2.74 9.46
N LEU A 50 -1.26 2.25 9.53
CA LEU A 50 -0.92 0.83 9.47
C LEU A 50 -0.59 0.23 10.84
N GLY A 51 -0.40 1.08 11.87
CA GLY A 51 0.16 0.68 13.15
C GLY A 51 1.67 0.47 13.09
N ASN A 52 2.19 -0.24 14.09
CA ASN A 52 3.60 -0.58 14.19
C ASN A 52 4.00 -1.59 13.11
N ALA A 53 5.16 -1.37 12.50
CA ALA A 53 5.77 -2.34 11.60
C ALA A 53 6.15 -3.61 12.37
N ASP A 54 6.05 -4.76 11.70
CA ASP A 54 6.40 -6.05 12.29
C ASP A 54 7.92 -6.29 12.29
N GLY A 55 8.65 -5.59 11.41
CA GLY A 55 10.10 -5.55 11.33
C GLY A 55 10.59 -4.41 10.45
N GLY A 56 11.89 -4.11 10.51
CA GLY A 56 12.49 -3.03 9.75
C GLY A 56 13.91 -2.73 10.21
N ASP A 57 14.55 -1.81 9.50
CA ASP A 57 15.88 -1.28 9.80
C ASP A 57 15.96 0.17 9.29
N ALA A 58 16.80 0.98 9.92
CA ALA A 58 17.02 2.37 9.55
C ALA A 58 18.49 2.72 9.70
N ALA A 59 19.12 3.08 8.58
CA ALA A 59 20.53 3.45 8.53
C ALA A 59 20.77 4.53 7.47
N MET A 60 21.68 5.47 7.78
CA MET A 60 22.19 6.48 6.83
C MET A 60 21.09 7.25 6.07
N GLY A 61 20.05 7.69 6.78
CA GLY A 61 18.94 8.45 6.18
C GLY A 61 18.01 7.62 5.28
N LYS A 62 18.07 6.29 5.36
CA LYS A 62 17.15 5.37 4.71
C LYS A 62 16.51 4.48 5.76
N ALA A 63 15.28 4.06 5.52
CA ALA A 63 14.62 3.08 6.35
C ALA A 63 13.78 2.14 5.48
N TRP A 64 13.54 0.95 6.01
CA TRP A 64 12.53 0.05 5.47
C TRP A 64 11.69 -0.50 6.62
N ALA A 65 10.40 -0.64 6.37
CA ALA A 65 9.42 -1.17 7.30
C ALA A 65 8.62 -2.27 6.60
N VAL A 66 8.41 -3.39 7.30
CA VAL A 66 7.70 -4.56 6.80
C VAL A 66 6.49 -4.83 7.69
N TYR A 67 5.35 -5.03 7.05
CA TYR A 67 4.07 -5.36 7.66
C TYR A 67 3.63 -6.71 7.12
N TYR A 68 3.56 -7.72 7.99
CA TYR A 68 3.10 -9.05 7.62
C TYR A 68 1.58 -9.13 7.74
N ASN A 69 0.99 -9.97 6.90
CA ASN A 69 -0.41 -10.31 7.07
C ASN A 69 -0.63 -10.99 8.43
N LYS A 70 -1.72 -10.64 9.11
CA LYS A 70 -2.09 -11.22 10.40
C LYS A 70 -3.37 -12.01 10.18
N ASP A 71 -3.33 -13.30 10.50
CA ASP A 71 -4.56 -14.09 10.56
C ASP A 71 -5.40 -13.56 11.73
N ALA A 72 -6.62 -13.11 11.42
CA ALA A 72 -7.57 -12.58 12.40
C ALA A 72 -7.92 -13.60 13.50
N HIS A 73 -7.75 -14.90 13.23
CA HIS A 73 -8.14 -15.97 14.13
C HIS A 73 -7.00 -16.54 14.98
N LYS A 74 -5.74 -16.32 14.58
CA LYS A 74 -4.59 -17.01 15.21
C LYS A 74 -3.54 -16.07 15.79
N HIS A 75 -3.61 -14.76 15.51
CA HIS A 75 -2.53 -13.81 15.84
C HIS A 75 -1.15 -14.20 15.30
N ILE A 76 -1.08 -15.18 14.40
CA ILE A 76 0.16 -15.65 13.78
C ILE A 76 0.44 -14.74 12.58
N ARG A 77 1.68 -14.27 12.50
CA ARG A 77 2.20 -13.51 11.36
C ARG A 77 2.42 -14.46 10.20
N ASP A 78 1.79 -14.18 9.07
CA ASP A 78 2.06 -14.87 7.82
C ASP A 78 3.14 -14.12 7.03
N SER A 79 4.39 -14.58 7.16
CA SER A 79 5.53 -13.97 6.48
C SER A 79 5.52 -14.16 4.96
N SER A 80 4.68 -15.06 4.44
CA SER A 80 4.54 -15.27 3.00
C SER A 80 3.79 -14.11 2.32
N ARG A 81 3.11 -13.26 3.08
CA ARG A 81 2.32 -12.13 2.58
C ARG A 81 2.69 -10.85 3.32
N PHE A 82 3.26 -9.88 2.62
CA PHE A 82 3.73 -8.65 3.22
C PHE A 82 3.47 -7.40 2.38
N LEU A 83 3.50 -6.27 3.08
CA LEU A 83 3.69 -4.93 2.56
C LEU A 83 5.04 -4.42 3.07
N ALA A 84 5.92 -4.02 2.16
CA ALA A 84 7.20 -3.39 2.51
C ALA A 84 7.23 -1.94 2.01
N VAL A 85 7.58 -1.03 2.92
CA VAL A 85 7.65 0.41 2.66
C VAL A 85 9.08 0.87 2.85
N TYR A 86 9.64 1.50 1.82
CA TYR A 86 10.98 2.07 1.85
C TYR A 86 10.89 3.59 1.93
N LEU A 87 11.70 4.14 2.83
CA LEU A 87 11.70 5.56 3.16
C LEU A 87 13.10 6.14 2.98
N THR A 88 13.16 7.42 2.61
CA THR A 88 14.38 8.21 2.63
C THR A 88 14.15 9.51 3.39
N ARG A 89 15.20 10.02 4.03
CA ARG A 89 15.20 11.34 4.64
C ARG A 89 15.29 12.40 3.55
N ASP A 90 14.36 13.33 3.56
CA ASP A 90 14.43 14.58 2.82
C ASP A 90 14.70 15.68 3.85
N GLU A 91 15.83 16.37 3.76
CA GLU A 91 16.13 17.48 4.66
C GLU A 91 15.50 18.79 4.14
N PRO A 92 14.92 19.63 5.01
CA PRO A 92 14.72 19.49 6.47
C PRO A 92 13.40 18.76 6.85
N VAL A 93 12.70 18.19 5.87
CA VAL A 93 11.30 17.73 5.94
C VAL A 93 11.08 16.41 6.71
N GLY A 94 12.10 15.55 6.80
CA GLY A 94 12.06 14.24 7.48
C GLY A 94 11.89 13.05 6.54
N MET A 95 11.54 11.87 7.10
CA MET A 95 11.43 10.63 6.34
C MET A 95 10.17 10.59 5.46
N ARG A 96 10.34 10.22 4.19
CA ARG A 96 9.28 10.16 3.17
C ARG A 96 9.27 8.82 2.47
N VAL A 97 8.08 8.31 2.15
CA VAL A 97 7.93 7.05 1.39
C VAL A 97 8.41 7.24 -0.04
N ARG A 98 9.34 6.38 -0.48
CA ARG A 98 9.89 6.38 -1.85
C ARG A 98 9.51 5.15 -2.65
N GLN A 99 9.30 4.03 -1.98
CA GLN A 99 8.88 2.81 -2.63
C GLN A 99 7.94 2.00 -1.76
N ILE A 100 6.97 1.37 -2.40
CA ILE A 100 6.01 0.47 -1.77
C ILE A 100 6.05 -0.84 -2.54
N ARG A 101 6.17 -1.97 -1.84
CA ARG A 101 6.19 -3.31 -2.43
C ARG A 101 5.17 -4.20 -1.73
N VAL A 102 4.50 -5.03 -2.52
CA VAL A 102 3.58 -6.07 -2.03
C VAL A 102 3.85 -7.35 -2.79
N ASN A 103 3.65 -8.49 -2.14
CA ASN A 103 3.85 -9.81 -2.75
C ASN A 103 2.56 -10.67 -2.76
N THR A 104 1.40 -10.08 -2.47
CA THR A 104 0.12 -10.79 -2.42
C THR A 104 -0.82 -10.41 -3.57
N PRO A 105 -1.57 -11.36 -4.16
CA PRO A 105 -2.52 -11.09 -5.24
C PRO A 105 -3.82 -10.40 -4.76
N SER A 106 -3.96 -10.15 -3.45
CA SER A 106 -5.06 -9.33 -2.92
C SER A 106 -4.99 -7.90 -3.42
N PHE A 107 -3.79 -7.35 -3.61
CA PHE A 107 -3.61 -6.02 -4.19
C PHE A 107 -3.73 -6.04 -5.71
N ARG A 108 -4.58 -5.17 -6.28
CA ARG A 108 -4.84 -5.14 -7.73
C ARG A 108 -4.91 -3.73 -8.29
N ALA A 109 -4.34 -3.54 -9.47
CA ALA A 109 -4.57 -2.36 -10.28
C ALA A 109 -5.90 -2.49 -11.08
N ASN A 110 -6.37 -1.37 -11.63
CA ASN A 110 -7.60 -1.29 -12.44
C ASN A 110 -7.69 -2.28 -13.60
N ASN A 111 -6.55 -2.72 -14.11
CA ASN A 111 -6.40 -3.56 -15.29
C ASN A 111 -6.06 -5.03 -14.94
N ASP A 112 -6.44 -5.46 -13.74
CA ASP A 112 -6.16 -6.79 -13.19
C ASP A 112 -4.65 -7.14 -13.14
N VAL A 113 -3.78 -6.13 -13.18
CA VAL A 113 -2.37 -6.32 -12.84
C VAL A 113 -2.26 -6.51 -11.33
N LYS A 114 -1.69 -7.65 -10.95
CA LYS A 114 -1.50 -8.14 -9.59
C LYS A 114 -0.31 -9.09 -9.55
N VAL A 115 0.06 -9.58 -8.39
CA VAL A 115 1.14 -10.58 -8.27
C VAL A 115 0.81 -11.85 -9.08
N GLY A 116 1.80 -12.38 -9.78
CA GLY A 116 1.71 -13.60 -10.59
C GLY A 116 1.34 -13.38 -12.07
N VAL A 117 1.04 -12.16 -12.51
CA VAL A 117 0.81 -11.88 -13.93
C VAL A 117 2.12 -11.78 -14.72
N SER A 118 2.08 -12.11 -16.01
CA SER A 118 3.28 -12.07 -16.87
C SER A 118 3.79 -10.65 -17.10
N LEU A 119 5.11 -10.51 -17.26
CA LEU A 119 5.73 -9.23 -17.61
C LEU A 119 5.17 -8.64 -18.91
N ALA A 120 4.81 -9.49 -19.88
CA ALA A 120 4.17 -9.06 -21.13
C ALA A 120 2.82 -8.38 -20.87
N LYS A 121 1.95 -8.97 -20.04
CA LYS A 121 0.67 -8.36 -19.64
C LYS A 121 0.87 -7.04 -18.90
N ILE A 122 1.89 -6.97 -18.04
CA ILE A 122 2.25 -5.74 -17.31
C ILE A 122 2.66 -4.63 -18.28
N ARG A 123 3.55 -4.92 -19.23
CA ARG A 123 4.03 -3.95 -20.24
C ARG A 123 2.92 -3.47 -21.16
N ALA A 124 2.03 -4.37 -21.60
CA ALA A 124 0.88 -3.98 -22.43
C ALA A 124 -0.05 -2.98 -21.70
N ASN A 125 -0.15 -3.11 -20.38
CA ASN A 125 -0.99 -2.28 -19.54
C ASN A 125 -0.32 -0.97 -19.08
N PHE A 126 1.00 -0.94 -19.09
CA PHE A 126 1.82 0.21 -18.66
C PHE A 126 3.01 0.37 -19.63
N PRO A 127 2.77 0.93 -20.83
CA PRO A 127 3.79 1.00 -21.88
C PRO A 127 5.00 1.85 -21.48
N ASN A 128 4.81 2.83 -20.59
CA ASN A 128 5.85 3.73 -20.11
C ASN A 128 6.57 3.21 -18.85
N LEU A 129 6.56 1.89 -18.62
CA LEU A 129 7.29 1.28 -17.50
C LEU A 129 8.79 1.45 -17.67
N LEU A 130 9.39 2.15 -16.71
CA LEU A 130 10.83 2.29 -16.62
C LEU A 130 11.42 1.09 -15.88
N ARG A 131 12.50 0.51 -16.43
CA ARG A 131 13.29 -0.48 -15.71
C ARG A 131 14.04 0.24 -14.59
N ALA A 132 13.96 -0.29 -13.37
CA ALA A 132 14.78 0.21 -12.28
C ALA A 132 16.28 0.08 -12.64
N PRO A 133 17.10 1.08 -12.31
CA PRO A 133 18.54 1.03 -12.58
C PRO A 133 19.17 -0.19 -11.91
N ALA A 134 19.99 -0.92 -12.64
CA ALA A 134 20.72 -2.07 -12.13
C ALA A 134 22.10 -1.61 -11.65
N PHE A 135 22.49 -2.03 -10.44
CA PHE A 135 23.85 -1.82 -9.97
C PHE A 135 24.75 -2.88 -10.60
N THR A 136 25.73 -2.46 -11.40
CA THR A 136 26.83 -3.32 -11.84
C THR A 136 27.99 -3.10 -10.89
N ARG A 137 28.53 -4.20 -10.33
CA ARG A 137 29.74 -4.14 -9.52
C ARG A 137 30.88 -3.69 -10.44
N ILE A 138 31.42 -2.50 -10.21
CA ILE A 138 32.69 -2.08 -10.80
C ILE A 138 33.75 -3.00 -10.18
N ARG A 139 34.45 -3.78 -11.01
CA ARG A 139 35.54 -4.66 -10.58
C ARG A 139 36.78 -3.84 -10.28
#